data_AF-A0A7X5KPG9-F1
#
_entry.id   AF-A0A7X5KPG9-F1
#
_cell.length_a   1.000
_cell.length_b   1.000
_cell.length_c   1.000
_cell.angle_alpha   90.00
_cell.angle_beta   90.00
_cell.angle_gamma   90.00
#
_symmetry.space_group_name_H-M   'P 1'
#
loop_
_entity.id
_entity.type
_entity.pdbx_description
1 polymer ?
#
loop_
_entity_poly.entity_id
_entity_poly.type
_entity_poly.pdbx_seq_one_letter_code
_entity_poly.pdbx_strand_id
1 'polypeptide(L)' 'MRCIECGHDLIKKEKTYVANLDNCVIVIKNVPALVCEHCKEVYYTDDVFEKIETTVNKLKNIINDVAIIDYNKQAA' A
#
# COMPACT_ATOMS: atom_id res chain seq x y z
N MET A 1 -1.49 10.52 -15.73
CA MET A 1 -0.35 10.88 -14.87
C MET A 1 0.87 10.16 -15.40
N ARG A 2 2.02 10.84 -15.49
CA ARG A 2 3.29 10.23 -15.90
C ARG A 2 4.13 9.93 -14.65
N CYS A 3 4.98 8.92 -14.76
CA CYS A 3 5.98 8.55 -13.77
C CYS A 3 6.92 9.74 -13.53
N ILE A 4 7.16 10.08 -12.26
CA ILE A 4 7.95 11.24 -11.87
C ILE A 4 9.44 10.99 -12.14
N GLU A 5 9.93 9.75 -11.95
CA GLU A 5 11.36 9.48 -12.13
C GLU A 5 11.74 9.21 -13.60
N CYS A 6 10.87 8.57 -14.39
CA CYS A 6 11.22 8.14 -15.75
C CYS A 6 10.31 8.67 -16.87
N GLY A 7 9.27 9.44 -16.55
CA GLY A 7 8.39 10.11 -17.52
C GLY A 7 7.43 9.23 -18.32
N HIS A 8 7.45 7.91 -18.14
CA HIS A 8 6.56 6.97 -18.84
C HIS A 8 5.16 6.94 -18.22
N ASP A 9 4.17 6.38 -18.92
CA ASP A 9 2.81 6.28 -18.42
C ASP A 9 2.68 5.35 -17.20
N LEU A 10 1.73 5.70 -16.34
CA LEU A 10 1.34 4.92 -15.17
C LEU A 10 0.05 4.15 -15.46
N ILE A 11 -0.01 2.90 -15.02
CA ILE A 11 -1.20 2.05 -15.14
C ILE A 11 -1.77 1.70 -13.77
N LYS A 12 -3.09 1.55 -13.69
CA LYS A 12 -3.76 1.11 -12.45
C LYS A 12 -3.57 -0.40 -12.27
N LYS A 13 -3.05 -0.81 -11.12
CA LYS A 13 -2.86 -2.22 -10.71
C LYS A 13 -3.11 -2.38 -9.22
N GLU A 14 -3.39 -3.59 -8.78
CA GLU A 14 -3.34 -3.94 -7.36
C GLU A 14 -1.92 -4.36 -6.97
N LYS A 15 -1.46 -3.90 -5.80
CA LYS A 15 -0.15 -4.22 -5.23
C LYS A 15 -0.28 -4.64 -3.77
N THR A 16 0.68 -5.41 -3.31
CA THR A 16 0.86 -5.67 -1.87
C THR A 16 1.70 -4.55 -1.29
N TYR A 17 1.19 -3.88 -0.25
CA TYR A 17 1.93 -2.94 0.56
C TYR A 17 2.47 -3.65 1.80
N VAL A 18 3.74 -3.40 2.15
CA VAL A 18 4.38 -4.00 3.32
C VAL A 18 4.92 -2.87 4.20
N ALA A 19 4.40 -2.77 5.41
CA ALA A 19 4.91 -1.88 6.46
C ALA A 19 5.77 -2.72 7.42
N ASN A 20 7.07 -2.42 7.50
CA ASN A 20 7.95 -2.98 8.52
C ASN A 20 8.03 -1.97 9.67
N LEU A 21 7.48 -2.32 10.82
CA LEU A 21 7.52 -1.53 12.06
C LEU A 21 8.46 -2.21 13.07
N ASP A 22 8.86 -1.48 14.11
CA ASP A 22 9.79 -2.00 15.12
C ASP A 22 9.29 -3.27 15.81
N ASN A 23 7.97 -3.38 16.00
CA ASN A 23 7.34 -4.48 16.73
C ASN A 23 6.51 -5.43 15.86
N CYS A 24 6.25 -5.11 14.58
CA CYS A 24 5.46 -5.99 13.72
C CYS A 24 5.64 -5.68 12.22
N VAL A 25 5.30 -6.66 11.39
CA VAL A 25 5.20 -6.51 9.93
C VAL A 25 3.74 -6.57 9.51
N ILE A 26 3.28 -5.55 8.80
CA ILE A 26 1.90 -5.45 8.31
C ILE A 26 1.91 -5.57 6.79
N VAL A 27 1.27 -6.63 6.29
CA VAL A 27 1.12 -6.92 4.85
C VAL A 27 -0.31 -6.64 4.43
N ILE A 28 -0.50 -5.63 3.59
CA ILE A 28 -1.80 -5.24 3.04
C ILE A 28 -1.85 -5.66 1.58
N LYS A 29 -2.67 -6.66 1.26
CA LYS A 29 -2.85 -7.16 -0.11
C LYS A 29 -3.89 -6.34 -0.86
N ASN A 30 -3.83 -6.41 -2.19
CA ASN A 30 -4.82 -5.85 -3.11
C ASN A 30 -5.01 -4.33 -2.99
N VAL A 31 -3.93 -3.60 -2.68
CA VAL A 31 -3.98 -2.14 -2.57
C VAL A 31 -4.00 -1.53 -3.98
N PRO A 32 -5.00 -0.71 -4.34
CA PRO A 32 -5.02 0.01 -5.61
C PRO A 32 -3.81 0.93 -5.73
N ALA A 33 -3.08 0.84 -6.83
CA ALA A 33 -1.86 1.61 -7.06
C ALA A 33 -1.74 2.03 -8.53
N LEU A 34 -0.97 3.08 -8.75
CA LEU A 34 -0.47 3.49 -10.06
C LEU A 34 0.96 2.96 -10.19
N VAL A 35 1.18 2.09 -11.17
CA VAL A 35 2.47 1.42 -11.37
C VAL A 35 3.07 1.84 -12.70
N CYS A 36 4.35 2.23 -12.70
CA CYS A 36 5.10 2.39 -13.93
C CYS A 36 5.64 1.02 -14.37
N GLU A 37 5.24 0.52 -15.54
CA GLU A 37 5.73 -0.78 -16.00
C GLU A 37 7.19 -0.77 -16.46
N HIS A 38 7.75 0.42 -16.71
CA HIS A 38 9.13 0.56 -17.15
C HIS A 38 10.13 0.50 -15.99
N CYS A 39 10.08 1.44 -15.06
CA CYS A 39 10.99 1.54 -13.92
C CYS A 39 10.49 0.84 -12.64
N LYS A 40 9.25 0.32 -12.65
CA LYS A 40 8.61 -0.43 -11.55
C LYS A 40 8.21 0.38 -10.32
N GLU A 41 8.25 1.70 -10.40
CA GLU A 41 7.73 2.55 -9.34
C GLU A 41 6.23 2.38 -9.11
N VAL A 42 5.85 2.61 -7.87
CA VAL A 42 4.50 2.44 -7.36
C VAL A 42 4.10 3.72 -6.65
N TYR A 43 2.95 4.26 -7.03
CA TYR A 43 2.35 5.44 -6.45
C TYR A 43 0.97 5.09 -5.91
N TYR A 44 0.58 5.74 -4.83
CA TYR A 44 -0.75 5.65 -4.23
C TYR A 44 -1.39 7.02 -4.29
N THR A 45 -2.71 7.07 -4.46
CA THR A 45 -3.46 8.32 -4.30
C THR A 45 -3.59 8.65 -2.82
N ASP A 46 -3.85 9.91 -2.51
CA ASP A 46 -4.00 10.37 -1.13
C ASP A 46 -5.07 9.56 -0.37
N ASP A 47 -6.25 9.32 -0.97
CA ASP A 47 -7.32 8.52 -0.36
C ASP A 47 -6.88 7.08 -0.03
N VAL A 48 -6.08 6.47 -0.92
CA VAL A 48 -5.59 5.10 -0.71
C VAL A 48 -4.55 5.09 0.40
N PHE A 49 -3.66 6.07 0.42
CA PHE A 49 -2.62 6.17 1.42
C PHE A 49 -3.20 6.46 2.81
N GLU A 50 -4.20 7.34 2.92
CA GLU A 50 -4.92 7.60 4.18
C GLU A 50 -5.54 6.32 4.76
N LYS A 51 -6.14 5.47 3.91
CA LYS A 51 -6.68 4.17 4.35
C LYS A 51 -5.56 3.23 4.81
N ILE A 52 -4.44 3.16 4.10
CA ILE A 52 -3.26 2.38 4.51
C ILE A 52 -2.78 2.85 5.90
N GLU A 53 -2.58 4.15 6.08
CA GLU A 53 -2.10 4.73 7.34
C GLU A 53 -3.06 4.47 8.49
N THR A 54 -4.36 4.66 8.28
CA THR A 54 -5.39 4.37 9.27
C THR A 54 -5.29 2.92 9.75
N THR A 55 -5.08 1.99 8.82
CA THR A 55 -5.01 0.57 9.12
C THR A 55 -3.72 0.18 9.81
N VAL A 56 -2.58 0.69 9.34
CA VAL A 56 -1.27 0.50 9.99
C VAL A 56 -1.32 1.03 11.42
N ASN A 57 -1.87 2.22 11.64
CA ASN A 57 -1.99 2.85 12.96
C ASN A 57 -2.91 2.08 13.92
N LYS A 58 -3.97 1.44 13.41
CA LYS A 58 -4.83 0.55 14.22
C LYS A 58 -4.08 -0.71 14.63
N LEU A 59 -3.39 -1.36 13.69
CA LEU A 59 -2.78 -2.67 13.93
C LEU A 59 -1.46 -2.62 14.70
N LYS A 60 -0.66 -1.55 14.56
CA LYS A 60 0.66 -1.45 15.21
C LYS A 60 0.62 -1.56 16.74
N ASN A 61 -0.52 -1.22 17.35
CA ASN A 61 -0.71 -1.27 18.80
C ASN A 61 -1.36 -2.60 19.28
N ILE A 62 -1.79 -3.45 18.35
CA ILE A 62 -2.54 -4.68 18.65
C ILE A 62 -1.69 -5.92 18.34
N ILE A 63 -0.87 -5.86 17.29
CA ILE A 63 -0.10 -7.01 16.76
C ILE A 63 1.39 -6.85 17.10
N ASN A 64 2.05 -7.96 17.47
CA ASN A 64 3.47 -7.99 17.86
C ASN A 64 4.35 -8.86 16.94
N ASP A 65 3.82 -9.35 15.82
CA ASP A 65 4.59 -10.21 14.91
C ASP A 65 4.22 -9.92 13.45
N VAL A 66 3.21 -10.57 12.89
CA VAL A 66 2.79 -10.35 11.50
C VAL A 66 1.27 -10.22 11.39
N ALA A 67 0.80 -9.21 10.65
CA ALA A 67 -0.59 -9.08 10.23
C ALA A 67 -0.69 -9.14 8.70
N ILE A 68 -1.56 -10.00 8.18
CA ILE A 68 -1.87 -10.06 6.75
C ILE A 68 -3.34 -9.71 6.55
N ILE A 69 -3.60 -8.65 5.81
CA ILE A 69 -4.95 -8.13 5.57
C ILE A 69 -5.21 -7.90 4.09
N ASP A 70 -6.48 -7.81 3.72
CA ASP A 70 -6.93 -7.57 2.35
C ASP A 70 -7.58 -6.19 2.27
N TYR A 71 -7.03 -5.29 1.45
CA TYR A 71 -7.50 -3.90 1.31
C TYR A 71 -8.98 -3.81 0.95
N ASN A 72 -9.45 -4.74 0.12
CA ASN A 72 -10.83 -4.76 -0.38
C ASN A 72 -11.83 -5.30 0.66
N LYS A 73 -11.35 -6.00 1.70
CA LYS A 73 -12.18 -6.57 2.76
C LYS A 73 -12.23 -5.72 4.03
N GLN A 74 -11.51 -4.61 4.06
CA GLN A 74 -11.60 -3.65 5.15
C GLN A 74 -12.89 -2.86 4.99
N ALA A 75 -13.94 -3.33 5.67
CA ALA A 75 -15.22 -2.66 5.80
C ALA A 75 -15.02 -1.23 6.31
N ALA A 76 -15.82 -0.31 5.75
CA ALA A 76 -15.91 1.08 6.18
C ALA A 76 -16.31 1.19 7.65
#